data_AF-A0A0D6Q401-F1
#
_entry.id   AF-A0A0D6Q401-F1
#
_cell.length_a   1.000
_cell.length_b   1.000
_cell.length_c   1.000
_cell.angle_alpha   90.00
_cell.angle_beta   90.00
_cell.angle_gamma   90.00
#
_symmetry.space_group_name_H-M   'P 1'
#
loop_
_entity.id
_entity.type
_entity.pdbx_description
1 polymer ?
#
loop_
_entity_poly.entity_id
_entity_poly.type
_entity_poly.pdbx_seq_one_letter_code
_entity_poly.pdbx_strand_id
1 'polypeptide(L)'
;MPRGDKSAYTDKQKRQAEHIEESYESRGVSGDEAERRAWATVNKETGGGRKSGSGRGHATTHEPARRGGHAGGTAAARRPAEERAASARKAAETRRENEGK
;
A
#
# COMPACT_ATOMS: atom_id res chain seq x y z
N MET A 1 -12.37 -20.67 14.71
CA MET A 1 -11.36 -19.78 15.33
C MET A 1 -12.07 -18.73 16.15
N PRO A 2 -11.58 -18.40 17.36
CA PRO A 2 -12.11 -17.27 18.12
C PRO A 2 -11.96 -15.98 17.31
N ARG A 3 -12.91 -15.05 17.45
CA ARG A 3 -12.85 -13.75 16.77
C ARG A 3 -11.58 -13.03 17.23
N GLY A 4 -10.69 -12.71 16.29
CA GLY A 4 -9.40 -12.06 16.57
C GLY A 4 -8.18 -12.96 16.39
N ASP A 5 -8.34 -14.29 16.42
CA ASP A 5 -7.21 -15.20 16.19
C ASP A 5 -6.76 -15.17 14.71
N LYS A 6 -5.53 -14.72 14.48
CA LYS A 6 -4.89 -14.63 13.16
C LYS A 6 -4.12 -15.90 12.78
N SER A 7 -4.32 -17.03 13.47
CA SER A 7 -3.64 -18.30 13.20
C SER A 7 -3.91 -18.87 11.79
N ALA A 8 -5.04 -18.51 11.15
CA ALA A 8 -5.35 -18.86 9.76
C ALA A 8 -4.54 -18.09 8.70
N TYR A 9 -3.80 -17.07 9.11
CA TYR A 9 -3.02 -16.20 8.24
C TYR A 9 -1.56 -16.64 8.19
N THR A 10 -0.92 -16.45 7.04
CA THR A 10 0.52 -16.70 6.91
C THR A 10 1.31 -15.55 7.53
N ASP A 11 2.57 -15.80 7.87
CA ASP A 11 3.43 -14.76 8.43
C ASP A 11 3.66 -13.60 7.44
N LYS A 12 3.59 -13.88 6.14
CA LYS A 12 3.60 -12.83 5.11
C LYS A 12 2.37 -11.91 5.21
N GLN A 13 1.19 -12.46 5.45
CA GLN A 13 -0.03 -11.66 5.61
C GLN A 13 0.00 -10.81 6.88
N LYS A 14 0.54 -11.36 7.98
CA LYS A 14 0.71 -10.64 9.25
C LYS A 14 1.65 -9.44 9.09
N ARG A 15 2.85 -9.66 8.54
CA ARG A 15 3.81 -8.56 8.25
C ARG A 15 3.22 -7.51 7.32
N GLN A 16 2.45 -7.93 6.31
CA GLN A 16 1.78 -6.99 5.41
C GLN A 16 0.74 -6.14 6.16
N ALA A 17 -0.05 -6.75 7.05
CA ALA A 17 -1.00 -6.03 7.88
C ALA A 17 -0.28 -5.04 8.82
N GLU A 18 0.77 -5.48 9.52
CA GLU A 18 1.57 -4.64 10.41
C GLU A 18 2.13 -3.40 9.70
N HIS A 19 2.71 -3.55 8.50
CA HIS A 19 3.20 -2.41 7.73
C HIS A 19 2.10 -1.44 7.27
N ILE A 20 0.91 -1.94 6.97
CA ILE A 20 -0.22 -1.09 6.59
C ILE A 20 -0.76 -0.35 7.81
N GLU A 21 -0.86 -1.03 8.95
CA GLU A 21 -1.26 -0.48 10.23
C GLU A 21 -0.33 0.65 10.67
N GLU A 22 0.98 0.41 10.68
CA GLU A 22 2.01 1.42 10.97
C GLU A 22 1.87 2.65 10.06
N SER A 23 1.55 2.44 8.78
CA SER A 23 1.30 3.55 7.84
C SER A 23 0.04 4.35 8.16
N TYR A 24 -0.98 3.75 8.75
CA TYR A 24 -2.19 4.46 9.20
C TYR A 24 -1.96 5.16 10.54
N GLU A 25 -1.26 4.53 11.47
CA GLU A 25 -0.91 5.13 12.77
C GLU A 25 -0.02 6.36 12.59
N SER A 26 0.99 6.28 11.72
CA SER A 26 1.83 7.44 11.37
C SER A 26 1.05 8.59 10.72
N ARG A 27 -0.12 8.31 10.15
CA ARG A 27 -1.06 9.32 9.62
C ARG A 27 -2.08 9.80 10.67
N GLY A 28 -1.95 9.36 11.92
CA GLY A 28 -2.78 9.79 13.04
C GLY A 28 -4.06 8.97 13.25
N VAL A 29 -4.20 7.80 12.62
CA VAL A 29 -5.34 6.89 12.89
C VAL A 29 -5.06 6.11 14.18
N SER A 30 -6.06 5.96 15.05
CA SER A 30 -5.95 5.14 16.27
C SER A 30 -5.62 3.68 15.94
N GLY A 31 -4.79 3.02 16.76
CA GLY A 31 -4.34 1.63 16.54
C GLY A 31 -5.48 0.66 16.19
N ASP A 32 -6.57 0.63 16.96
CA ASP A 32 -7.72 -0.25 16.68
C ASP A 32 -8.32 -0.05 15.26
N GLU A 33 -8.36 1.18 14.78
CA GLU A 33 -8.88 1.50 13.44
C GLU A 33 -7.82 1.24 12.36
N ALA A 34 -6.55 1.47 12.66
CA ALA A 34 -5.43 1.15 11.79
C ALA A 34 -5.32 -0.37 11.57
N GLU A 35 -5.38 -1.17 12.63
CA GLU A 35 -5.42 -2.63 12.60
C GLU A 35 -6.62 -3.11 11.75
N ARG A 36 -7.82 -2.58 12.02
CA ARG A 36 -9.03 -2.94 11.26
C ARG A 36 -8.85 -2.68 9.76
N ARG A 37 -8.35 -1.51 9.38
CA ARG A 37 -8.11 -1.14 7.98
C ARG A 37 -7.05 -2.03 7.34
N ALA A 38 -5.96 -2.29 8.05
CA ALA A 38 -4.88 -3.13 7.57
C ALA A 38 -5.36 -4.55 7.24
N TRP A 39 -6.06 -5.20 8.18
CA TRP A 39 -6.61 -6.53 7.94
C TRP A 39 -7.68 -6.55 6.86
N ALA A 40 -8.49 -5.49 6.74
CA ALA A 40 -9.45 -5.37 5.65
C ALA A 40 -8.76 -5.31 4.28
N THR A 41 -7.66 -4.56 4.14
CA THR A 41 -6.86 -4.51 2.90
C THR A 41 -6.26 -5.87 2.56
N VAL A 42 -5.59 -6.52 3.52
CA VAL A 42 -5.02 -7.86 3.30
C VAL A 42 -6.10 -8.87 2.90
N ASN A 43 -7.24 -8.87 3.59
CA ASN A 43 -8.35 -9.76 3.27
C ASN A 43 -8.93 -9.49 1.87
N LYS A 44 -9.02 -8.23 1.45
CA LYS A 44 -9.50 -7.86 0.13
C LYS A 44 -8.57 -8.37 -0.98
N GLU A 45 -7.26 -8.34 -0.73
CA GLU A 45 -6.27 -8.89 -1.67
C GLU A 45 -6.30 -10.42 -1.74
N THR A 46 -6.37 -11.09 -0.58
CA THR A 46 -6.15 -12.55 -0.52
C THR A 46 -7.41 -13.39 -0.37
N GLY A 47 -8.58 -12.78 -0.17
CA GLY A 47 -9.83 -13.47 0.14
C GLY A 47 -9.89 -14.05 1.56
N GLY A 48 -8.95 -13.70 2.44
CA GLY A 48 -8.85 -14.20 3.81
C GLY A 48 -7.53 -14.92 4.12
N GLY A 49 -7.50 -15.67 5.22
CA GLY A 49 -6.30 -16.38 5.69
C GLY A 49 -5.82 -17.45 4.71
N ARG A 50 -4.58 -17.30 4.20
CA ARG A 50 -4.01 -18.22 3.21
C ARG A 50 -3.43 -19.48 3.84
N LYS A 51 -3.14 -19.45 5.15
CA LYS A 51 -2.58 -20.62 5.84
C LYS A 51 -3.63 -21.70 5.95
N SER A 52 -4.81 -21.42 6.53
CA SER A 52 -5.87 -22.40 6.73
C SER A 52 -7.30 -21.81 6.71
N GLY A 53 -7.46 -20.58 6.23
CA GLY A 53 -8.76 -19.90 6.14
C GLY A 53 -9.31 -19.82 4.72
N SER A 54 -10.29 -18.92 4.54
CA SER A 54 -11.01 -18.72 3.28
C SER A 54 -10.16 -18.26 2.09
N GLY A 55 -8.94 -17.77 2.33
CA GLY A 55 -8.01 -17.36 1.26
C GLY A 55 -7.11 -18.50 0.77
N ARG A 56 -7.21 -19.70 1.36
CA ARG A 56 -6.38 -20.85 0.95
C ARG A 56 -6.77 -21.30 -0.47
N GLY A 57 -5.78 -21.49 -1.33
CA GLY A 57 -5.99 -21.89 -2.73
C GLY A 57 -6.44 -20.76 -3.65
N HIS A 58 -6.76 -19.58 -3.12
CA HIS A 58 -7.13 -18.42 -3.92
C HIS A 58 -5.90 -17.64 -4.40
N ALA A 59 -5.96 -17.14 -5.63
CA ALA A 59 -4.96 -16.22 -6.16
C ALA A 59 -5.04 -14.88 -5.44
N THR A 60 -3.88 -14.25 -5.22
CA THR A 60 -3.84 -12.88 -4.67
C THR A 60 -4.28 -11.89 -5.74
N THR A 61 -5.32 -11.13 -5.44
CA THR A 61 -5.75 -9.99 -6.25
C THR A 61 -5.01 -8.74 -5.80
N HIS A 62 -4.71 -7.86 -6.75
CA HIS A 62 -4.07 -6.56 -6.47
C HIS A 62 -5.06 -5.41 -6.70
N GLU A 63 -6.36 -5.69 -6.53
CA GLU A 63 -7.45 -4.73 -6.74
C GLU A 63 -7.25 -3.42 -5.95
N PRO A 64 -6.99 -3.44 -4.62
CA PRO A 64 -6.82 -2.19 -3.87
C PRO A 64 -5.62 -1.38 -4.35
N ALA A 65 -4.47 -2.03 -4.61
CA ALA A 65 -3.29 -1.36 -5.14
C ALA A 65 -3.54 -0.74 -6.52
N ARG A 66 -4.22 -1.46 -7.43
CA ARG A 66 -4.59 -0.94 -8.76
C ARG A 66 -5.53 0.26 -8.67
N ARG A 67 -6.54 0.20 -7.80
CA ARG A 67 -7.47 1.32 -7.59
C ARG A 67 -6.74 2.56 -7.07
N GLY A 68 -5.89 2.39 -6.05
CA GLY A 68 -5.07 3.47 -5.51
C GLY A 68 -4.12 4.07 -6.55
N GLY A 69 -3.45 3.22 -7.33
CA GLY A 69 -2.55 3.65 -8.41
C GLY A 69 -3.28 4.43 -9.51
N HIS A 70 -4.47 3.98 -9.93
CA HIS A 70 -5.27 4.70 -10.91
C HIS A 70 -5.71 6.07 -10.39
N ALA A 71 -6.25 6.13 -9.15
CA ALA A 71 -6.64 7.39 -8.53
C ALA A 71 -5.46 8.37 -8.42
N GLY A 72 -4.32 7.91 -7.90
CA GLY A 72 -3.10 8.71 -7.80
C GLY A 72 -2.57 9.16 -9.17
N GLY A 73 -2.59 8.28 -10.17
CA GLY A 73 -2.18 8.60 -11.53
C GLY A 73 -3.06 9.67 -12.17
N THR A 74 -4.38 9.58 -12.01
CA THR A 74 -5.30 10.61 -12.51
C THR A 74 -5.11 11.95 -11.81
N ALA A 75 -4.88 11.95 -10.48
CA ALA A 75 -4.58 13.17 -9.73
C ALA A 75 -3.27 13.81 -10.20
N ALA A 76 -2.22 13.00 -10.42
CA ALA A 76 -0.94 13.46 -10.94
C ALA A 76 -1.06 14.03 -12.36
N ALA A 77 -1.85 13.39 -13.24
CA ALA A 77 -2.06 13.84 -14.61
C ALA A 77 -2.79 15.20 -14.69
N ARG A 78 -3.67 15.50 -13.73
CA ARG A 78 -4.41 16.77 -13.65
C ARG A 78 -3.57 17.96 -13.17
N ARG A 79 -2.35 17.74 -12.69
CA ARG A 79 -1.49 18.83 -12.20
C ARG A 79 -1.09 19.78 -13.33
N PRO A 80 -0.85 21.08 -13.04
CA PRO A 80 -0.32 22.04 -14.00
C PRO A 80 0.95 21.54 -14.68
N ALA A 81 1.18 21.94 -15.94
CA ALA A 81 2.36 21.53 -16.70
C ALA A 81 3.68 21.91 -16.00
N GLU A 82 3.72 23.07 -15.33
CA GLU A 82 4.88 23.53 -14.56
C GLU A 82 5.20 22.59 -13.40
N GLU A 83 4.21 22.22 -12.59
CA GLU A 83 4.38 21.27 -11.48
C GLU A 83 4.78 19.88 -11.98
N ARG A 84 4.24 19.44 -13.11
CA ARG A 84 4.63 18.16 -13.74
C ARG A 84 6.08 18.20 -14.26
N ALA A 85 6.56 19.35 -14.71
CA ALA A 85 7.92 19.52 -15.21
C ALA A 85 8.95 19.75 -14.10
N ALA A 86 8.54 20.16 -12.89
CA ALA A 86 9.43 20.48 -11.80
C ALA A 86 10.37 19.33 -11.42
N SER A 87 9.87 18.09 -11.36
CA SER A 87 10.69 16.90 -11.07
C SER A 87 11.70 16.60 -12.19
N ALA A 88 11.29 16.74 -13.45
CA ALA A 88 12.17 16.55 -14.61
C ALA A 88 13.27 17.63 -14.66
N ARG A 89 12.94 18.88 -14.35
CA ARG A 89 13.90 19.99 -14.26
C ARG A 89 14.91 19.74 -13.13
N LYS A 90 14.43 19.36 -11.94
CA LYS A 90 15.29 18.99 -10.81
C LYS A 90 16.26 17.86 -11.17
N ALA A 91 15.77 16.81 -11.83
CA ALA A 91 16.61 15.69 -12.28
C ALA A 91 17.61 16.07 -13.39
N ALA A 92 17.30 17.08 -14.20
CA ALA A 92 18.22 17.62 -15.20
C ALA A 92 19.32 18.48 -14.56
N GLU A 93 18.95 19.31 -13.57
CA GLU A 93 19.89 20.13 -12.80
C GLU A 93 20.91 19.27 -12.05
N THR A 94 20.46 18.24 -11.32
CA THR A 94 21.36 17.30 -10.63
C THR A 94 22.31 16.56 -11.57
N ARG A 95 21.90 16.32 -12.84
CA ARG A 95 22.78 15.70 -13.84
C ARG A 95 23.89 16.66 -14.27
N ARG A 96 23.55 17.92 -14.55
CA ARG A 96 24.55 18.95 -14.91
C ARG A 96 25.58 19.17 -13.80
N GLU A 97 25.14 19.19 -12.54
CA GLU A 97 26.04 19.36 -11.39
C GLU A 97 27.05 18.22 -11.23
N ASN A 98 26.66 17.00 -11.60
CA ASN A 98 27.52 15.82 -11.51
C ASN A 98 28.46 15.67 -12.71
N GLU A 99 28.13 16.23 -13.88
CA GLU A 99 29.00 16.25 -15.06
C GLU A 99 30.24 17.16 -14.87
N GLY A 100 30.17 18.14 -13.97
CA GLY A 100 31.27 19.05 -13.65
C GLY A 100 32.16 18.62 -12.48
N LYS A 101 31.97 17.42 -11.92
CA LYS A 101 32.78 16.82 -10.86
C LYS A 101 33.67 15.72 -11.41
#